data_AF-A0A9P8VT77-F1
#
_entry.id   AF-A0A9P8VT77-F1
#
_cell.length_a   1.000
_cell.length_b   1.000
_cell.length_c   1.000
_cell.angle_alpha   90.00
_cell.angle_beta   90.00
_cell.angle_gamma   90.00
#
_symmetry.space_group_name_H-M   'P 1'
#
loop_
_entity.id
_entity.type
_entity.pdbx_description
1 polymer ?
#
loop_
_entity_poly.entity_id
_entity_poly.type
_entity_poly.pdbx_seq_one_letter_code
_entity_poly.pdbx_strand_id
1 'polypeptide(L)'
;QFWLGLNRVSATGTFFDYEHRHVLRLTIIRNSFDRILIAILLLLPLMIQSFVKNIWPGYFLPSTVVLKKLKPDWDEEFENEKRIYKRLEHQQGRLVPVFYGEGRCDNTRVLILSHVVGVLPFEQNPPVLRPEEFKKRLEATYQELGALGLSHDDPKLDNFLLVDDKITLLDLESVADPGPDLEHVISS
;
A
#
# COMPACT_ATOMS: atom_id res chain seq x y z
N GLN A 1 1.81 2.80 -18.91
CA GLN A 1 2.76 3.81 -18.38
C GLN A 1 2.05 4.63 -17.33
N PHE A 2 2.76 5.24 -16.38
CA PHE A 2 2.17 6.16 -15.41
C PHE A 2 3.13 7.30 -15.07
N TRP A 3 2.60 8.36 -14.48
CA TRP A 3 3.34 9.50 -13.97
C TRP A 3 3.43 9.42 -12.45
N LEU A 4 4.60 9.70 -11.89
CA LEU A 4 4.83 9.86 -10.45
C LEU A 4 5.77 11.04 -10.23
N GLY A 5 5.28 12.10 -9.59
CA GLY A 5 5.97 13.39 -9.61
C GLY A 5 6.22 13.87 -11.04
N LEU A 6 7.46 14.23 -11.36
CA LEU A 6 7.87 14.62 -12.71
C LEU A 6 8.32 13.43 -13.59
N ASN A 7 8.31 12.19 -13.07
CA ASN A 7 8.75 11.03 -13.85
C ASN A 7 7.61 10.36 -14.59
N ARG A 8 7.84 10.06 -15.88
CA ARG A 8 7.07 9.07 -16.61
C ARG A 8 7.73 7.70 -16.46
N VAL A 9 7.03 6.76 -15.85
CA VAL A 9 7.50 5.40 -15.58
C VAL A 9 6.84 4.43 -16.56
N SER A 10 7.68 3.59 -17.20
CA SER A 10 7.23 2.50 -18.05
C SER A 10 7.15 1.20 -17.25
N ALA A 11 6.04 0.48 -17.40
CA ALA A 11 5.81 -0.77 -16.71
C ALA A 11 4.85 -1.65 -17.52
N THR A 12 4.97 -2.97 -17.36
CA THR A 12 3.95 -3.95 -17.77
C THR A 12 3.03 -4.24 -16.59
N GLY A 13 1.73 -4.37 -16.84
CA GLY A 13 0.74 -4.58 -15.78
C GLY A 13 -0.02 -5.89 -15.93
N THR A 14 -0.35 -6.49 -14.80
CA THR A 14 -1.32 -7.59 -14.69
C THR A 14 -2.34 -7.22 -13.62
N PHE A 15 -3.61 -7.55 -13.83
CA PHE A 15 -4.63 -7.44 -12.77
C PHE A 15 -4.36 -8.49 -11.69
N PHE A 16 -4.71 -8.19 -10.44
CA PHE A 16 -4.66 -9.18 -9.37
C PHE A 16 -5.76 -10.23 -9.56
N ASP A 17 -7.00 -9.77 -9.80
CA ASP A 17 -8.15 -10.61 -10.09
C ASP A 17 -9.23 -9.81 -10.85
N TYR A 18 -10.38 -10.45 -11.13
CA TYR A 18 -11.51 -9.84 -11.81
C TYR A 18 -12.31 -8.86 -10.95
N GLU A 19 -12.21 -8.95 -9.61
CA GLU A 19 -12.98 -8.16 -8.66
C GLU A 19 -12.30 -6.80 -8.40
N HIS A 20 -10.97 -6.76 -8.34
CA HIS A 20 -10.15 -5.57 -8.12
C HIS A 20 -9.54 -5.04 -9.43
N ARG A 21 -10.36 -4.85 -10.48
CA ARG A 21 -9.90 -4.31 -11.77
C ARG A 21 -9.25 -2.92 -11.72
N HIS A 22 -9.43 -2.18 -10.63
CA HIS A 22 -8.79 -0.89 -10.39
C HIS A 22 -7.40 -1.04 -9.75
N VAL A 23 -6.99 -2.24 -9.34
CA VAL A 23 -5.68 -2.54 -8.76
C VAL A 23 -4.85 -3.34 -9.75
N LEU A 24 -3.67 -2.82 -10.12
CA LEU A 24 -2.76 -3.44 -11.06
C LEU A 24 -1.42 -3.73 -10.38
N ARG A 25 -0.93 -4.96 -10.53
CA ARG A 25 0.47 -5.28 -10.25
C ARG A 25 1.30 -4.85 -11.45
N LEU A 26 2.28 -3.98 -11.24
CA LEU A 26 3.14 -3.45 -12.28
C LEU A 26 4.58 -3.94 -12.10
N THR A 27 5.21 -4.37 -13.20
CA THR A 27 6.65 -4.62 -13.27
C THR A 27 7.31 -3.48 -14.04
N ILE A 28 8.18 -2.71 -13.37
CA ILE A 28 8.84 -1.55 -13.94
C ILE A 28 9.89 -1.98 -14.97
N ILE A 29 9.79 -1.40 -16.16
CA ILE A 29 10.73 -1.62 -17.25
C ILE A 29 11.84 -0.56 -17.11
N ARG A 30 13.07 -1.02 -16.90
CA ARG A 30 14.28 -0.17 -16.81
C ARG A 30 15.20 -0.47 -17.98
N ASN A 31 15.56 0.55 -18.74
CA ASN A 31 16.60 0.41 -19.76
C ASN A 31 18.00 0.44 -19.12
N SER A 32 19.05 0.20 -19.91
CA SER A 32 20.43 0.17 -19.40
C SER A 32 20.88 1.50 -18.81
N PHE A 33 20.46 2.62 -19.39
CA PHE A 33 20.77 3.96 -18.90
C PHE A 33 20.13 4.21 -17.52
N ASP A 34 18.86 3.84 -17.34
CA ASP A 34 18.15 3.97 -16.06
C ASP A 34 18.89 3.21 -14.95
N ARG A 35 19.36 1.99 -15.25
CA ARG A 35 20.09 1.16 -14.27
C ARG A 35 21.41 1.81 -13.85
N ILE A 36 22.15 2.37 -14.81
CA ILE A 36 23.41 3.09 -14.52
C ILE A 36 23.12 4.34 -13.68
N LEU A 37 22.11 5.12 -14.07
CA LEU A 37 21.72 6.33 -13.34
C LEU A 37 21.30 6.00 -11.90
N ILE A 38 20.47 4.98 -11.71
CA ILE A 38 20.04 4.53 -10.38
C ILE A 38 21.25 4.09 -9.55
N ALA A 39 22.18 3.33 -10.13
CA ALA A 39 23.39 2.91 -9.42
C ALA A 39 24.22 4.12 -8.97
N ILE A 40 24.37 5.15 -9.81
CA ILE A 40 25.04 6.40 -9.44
C ILE A 40 24.29 7.12 -8.32
N LEU A 41 22.97 7.26 -8.44
CA LEU A 41 22.14 7.93 -7.44
C LEU A 41 22.24 7.26 -6.06
N LEU A 42 22.28 5.93 -6.01
CA LEU A 42 22.41 5.17 -4.76
C LEU A 42 23.78 5.33 -4.09
N LEU A 43 24.81 5.78 -4.83
CA LEU A 43 26.14 6.09 -4.28
C LEU A 43 26.22 7.51 -3.70
N LEU A 44 25.25 8.38 -3.97
CA LEU A 44 25.27 9.77 -3.49
C LEU A 44 24.92 9.84 -1.98
N PRO A 45 25.36 10.89 -1.27
CA PRO A 45 24.91 11.18 0.09
C PRO A 45 23.39 11.21 0.23
N LEU A 46 22.87 10.76 1.38
CA LEU A 46 21.43 10.66 1.67
C LEU A 46 20.67 11.98 1.45
N MET A 47 21.28 13.13 1.77
CA MET A 47 20.66 14.44 1.53
C MET A 47 20.34 14.67 0.04
N ILE A 48 21.26 14.26 -0.84
CA ILE A 48 21.09 14.38 -2.29
C ILE A 48 20.06 13.35 -2.76
N GLN A 49 20.12 12.11 -2.27
CA GLN A 49 19.12 11.09 -2.59
C GLN A 49 17.72 11.56 -2.23
N SER A 50 17.52 12.13 -1.03
CA SER A 50 16.23 12.68 -0.60
C SER A 50 15.74 13.80 -1.52
N PHE A 51 16.62 14.72 -1.92
CA PHE A 51 16.27 15.77 -2.87
C PHE A 51 15.85 15.20 -4.23
N VAL A 52 16.64 14.28 -4.80
CA VAL A 52 16.33 13.64 -6.07
C VAL A 52 15.05 12.82 -5.97
N LYS A 53 14.82 12.09 -4.87
CA LYS A 53 13.60 11.31 -4.64
C LYS A 53 12.35 12.19 -4.60
N ASN A 54 12.44 13.42 -4.10
CA ASN A 54 11.31 14.34 -4.08
C ASN A 54 10.94 14.86 -5.49
N ILE A 55 11.91 15.02 -6.38
CA ILE A 55 11.68 15.52 -7.76
C ILE A 55 11.35 14.36 -8.70
N TRP A 56 12.13 13.30 -8.60
CA TRP A 56 12.11 12.12 -9.45
C TRP A 56 11.98 10.81 -8.64
N PRO A 57 10.84 10.62 -7.95
CA PRO A 57 10.59 9.42 -7.13
C PRO A 57 10.60 8.13 -7.94
N GLY A 58 10.29 8.22 -9.24
CA GLY A 58 10.24 7.07 -10.15
C GLY A 58 11.55 6.32 -10.29
N TYR A 59 12.71 6.95 -10.10
CA TYR A 59 14.01 6.25 -10.11
C TYR A 59 14.25 5.38 -8.88
N PHE A 60 13.58 5.66 -7.77
CA PHE A 60 13.74 4.92 -6.51
C PHE A 60 12.67 3.85 -6.29
N LEU A 61 11.75 3.69 -7.25
CA LEU A 61 10.76 2.63 -7.19
C LEU A 61 11.41 1.24 -7.36
N PRO A 62 10.95 0.23 -6.59
CA PRO A 62 11.37 -1.16 -6.76
C PRO A 62 10.92 -1.71 -8.13
N SER A 63 11.42 -2.89 -8.50
CA SER A 63 11.05 -3.53 -9.77
C SER A 63 9.56 -3.85 -9.89
N THR A 64 8.86 -4.02 -8.77
CA THR A 64 7.43 -4.34 -8.73
C THR A 64 6.70 -3.41 -7.79
N VAL A 65 5.63 -2.80 -8.28
CA VAL A 65 4.75 -1.90 -7.52
C VAL A 65 3.30 -2.27 -7.76
N VAL A 66 2.41 -1.79 -6.89
CA VAL A 66 0.97 -1.85 -7.07
C VAL A 66 0.47 -0.47 -7.46
N LEU A 67 -0.39 -0.41 -8.45
CA LEU A 67 -1.08 0.81 -8.88
C LEU A 67 -2.57 0.64 -8.59
N LYS A 68 -3.11 1.45 -7.68
CA LYS A 68 -4.55 1.50 -7.37
C LYS A 68 -5.15 2.74 -8.02
N LYS A 69 -6.06 2.56 -9.00
CA LYS A 69 -6.76 3.63 -9.72
C LYS A 69 -7.93 4.15 -8.87
N LEU A 70 -8.16 5.46 -8.93
CA LEU A 70 -9.39 6.08 -8.44
C LEU A 70 -10.61 5.46 -9.15
N LYS A 71 -11.59 5.02 -8.35
CA LYS A 71 -12.90 4.56 -8.83
C LYS A 71 -13.80 5.78 -9.15
N PRO A 72 -14.76 5.69 -10.08
CA PRO A 72 -15.72 6.76 -10.32
C PRO A 72 -16.49 7.12 -9.05
N ASP A 73 -16.61 8.42 -8.74
CA ASP A 73 -17.35 8.97 -7.58
C ASP A 73 -16.81 8.58 -6.19
N TRP A 74 -15.53 8.21 -6.09
CA TRP A 74 -14.86 7.78 -4.84
C TRP A 74 -13.71 8.71 -4.43
N ASP A 75 -13.82 10.00 -4.75
CA ASP A 75 -12.77 10.98 -4.46
C ASP A 75 -12.50 11.14 -2.96
N GLU A 76 -13.53 11.04 -2.11
CA GLU A 76 -13.42 11.16 -0.66
C GLU A 76 -12.65 9.99 -0.06
N GLU A 77 -13.01 8.76 -0.45
CA GLU A 77 -12.34 7.52 -0.06
C GLU A 77 -10.88 7.50 -0.52
N PHE A 78 -10.61 7.98 -1.73
CA PHE A 78 -9.25 8.10 -2.27
C PHE A 78 -8.39 9.11 -1.48
N GLU A 79 -8.94 10.28 -1.16
CA GLU A 79 -8.24 11.24 -0.29
C GLU A 79 -8.07 10.71 1.12
N ASN A 80 -9.07 9.98 1.64
CA ASN A 80 -9.00 9.35 2.95
C ASN A 80 -7.87 8.34 3.01
N GLU A 81 -7.82 7.39 2.08
CA GLU A 81 -6.77 6.38 1.98
C GLU A 81 -5.38 7.03 1.90
N LYS A 82 -5.22 8.07 1.06
CA LYS A 82 -3.97 8.82 0.95
C LYS A 82 -3.56 9.47 2.29
N ARG A 83 -4.52 10.02 3.03
CA ARG A 83 -4.28 10.64 4.34
C ARG A 83 -3.90 9.59 5.39
N ILE A 84 -4.55 8.43 5.38
CA ILE A 84 -4.23 7.32 6.29
C ILE A 84 -2.82 6.79 6.02
N TYR A 85 -2.41 6.59 4.76
CA TYR A 85 -1.03 6.20 4.43
C TYR A 85 0.00 7.19 5.00
N LYS A 86 -0.27 8.50 4.92
CA LYS A 86 0.60 9.52 5.53
C LYS A 86 0.62 9.44 7.07
N ARG A 87 -0.51 9.18 7.72
CA ARG A 87 -0.57 9.00 9.18
C ARG A 87 0.17 7.75 9.63
N LEU A 88 0.18 6.70 8.80
CA LEU A 88 0.84 5.42 9.04
C LEU A 88 2.28 5.35 8.50
N GLU A 89 2.95 6.49 8.27
CA GLU A 89 4.27 6.55 7.64
C GLU A 89 5.30 5.60 8.30
N HIS A 90 5.29 5.51 9.64
CA HIS A 90 6.20 4.67 10.42
C HIS A 90 5.82 3.18 10.45
N GLN A 91 4.60 2.84 10.00
CA GLN A 91 4.05 1.49 9.99
C GLN A 91 4.08 0.88 8.57
N GLN A 92 4.42 1.67 7.57
CA GLN A 92 4.55 1.24 6.18
C GLN A 92 5.64 0.17 5.99
N GLY A 93 5.36 -0.79 5.11
CA GLY A 93 6.21 -1.96 4.87
C GLY A 93 6.05 -3.07 5.92
N ARG A 94 5.22 -2.85 6.95
CA ARG A 94 4.94 -3.84 7.99
C ARG A 94 3.43 -4.03 8.22
N LEU A 95 2.76 -2.99 8.69
CA LEU A 95 1.32 -3.02 8.94
C LEU A 95 0.53 -2.78 7.66
N VAL A 96 1.03 -1.88 6.81
CA VAL A 96 0.42 -1.47 5.55
C VAL A 96 1.50 -1.42 4.45
N PRO A 97 1.13 -1.46 3.16
CA PRO A 97 2.05 -1.21 2.06
C PRO A 97 2.82 0.12 2.19
N VAL A 98 3.99 0.21 1.57
CA VAL A 98 4.70 1.47 1.41
C VAL A 98 3.99 2.32 0.36
N PHE A 99 3.52 3.50 0.76
CA PHE A 99 3.02 4.51 -0.16
C PHE A 99 4.18 5.28 -0.80
N TYR A 100 4.36 5.11 -2.11
CA TYR A 100 5.36 5.86 -2.88
C TYR A 100 4.85 7.21 -3.36
N GLY A 101 3.54 7.42 -3.34
CA GLY A 101 2.92 8.69 -3.70
C GLY A 101 1.75 8.54 -4.66
N GLU A 102 1.12 9.69 -4.91
CA GLU A 102 0.05 9.82 -5.90
C GLU A 102 0.64 10.06 -7.29
N GLY A 103 0.06 9.41 -8.29
CA GLY A 103 0.43 9.51 -9.69
C GLY A 103 -0.76 9.70 -10.62
N ARG A 104 -0.50 9.58 -11.93
CA ARG A 104 -1.53 9.54 -12.98
C ARG A 104 -1.30 8.44 -13.99
N CYS A 105 -2.35 7.74 -14.38
CA CYS A 105 -2.33 6.71 -15.43
C CYS A 105 -3.61 6.85 -16.26
N ASP A 106 -3.48 7.00 -17.58
CA ASP A 106 -4.62 7.19 -18.50
C ASP A 106 -5.57 8.33 -18.07
N ASN A 107 -5.02 9.46 -17.63
CA ASN A 107 -5.72 10.61 -17.04
C ASN A 107 -6.48 10.33 -15.73
N THR A 108 -6.41 9.12 -15.18
CA THR A 108 -6.95 8.78 -13.86
C THR A 108 -5.89 8.97 -12.78
N ARG A 109 -6.30 9.47 -11.61
CA ARG A 109 -5.45 9.54 -10.40
C ARG A 109 -5.18 8.14 -9.87
N VAL A 110 -3.98 7.90 -9.38
CA VAL A 110 -3.58 6.58 -8.88
C VAL A 110 -2.74 6.71 -7.62
N LEU A 111 -2.81 5.71 -6.74
CA LEU A 111 -1.83 5.50 -5.67
C LEU A 111 -0.80 4.48 -6.14
N ILE A 112 0.48 4.78 -5.89
CA ILE A 112 1.58 3.84 -6.14
C ILE A 112 2.03 3.27 -4.80
N LEU A 113 1.88 1.96 -4.65
CA LEU A 113 2.11 1.21 -3.42
C LEU A 113 3.19 0.15 -3.62
N SER A 114 3.82 -0.31 -2.55
CA SER A 114 4.66 -1.52 -2.60
C SER A 114 3.81 -2.76 -2.87
N HIS A 115 4.34 -3.65 -3.69
CA HIS A 115 3.83 -5.01 -3.75
C HIS A 115 4.22 -5.77 -2.48
N VAL A 116 3.22 -6.16 -1.69
CA VAL A 116 3.40 -6.99 -0.50
C VAL A 116 3.39 -8.45 -0.94
N VAL A 117 4.44 -9.19 -0.60
CA VAL A 117 4.50 -10.64 -0.87
C VAL A 117 3.89 -11.35 0.33
N GLY A 118 2.66 -11.80 0.17
CA GLY A 118 1.91 -12.53 1.19
C GLY A 118 0.89 -13.48 0.55
N VAL A 119 0.07 -14.09 1.38
CA VAL A 119 -0.98 -15.02 0.95
C VAL A 119 -2.32 -14.52 1.46
N LEU A 120 -3.33 -14.52 0.60
CA LEU A 120 -4.69 -14.21 1.01
C LEU A 120 -5.19 -15.27 2.01
N PRO A 121 -5.95 -14.89 3.06
CA PRO A 121 -6.43 -15.83 4.07
C PRO A 121 -7.18 -17.05 3.49
N PHE A 122 -7.83 -16.91 2.34
CA PHE A 122 -8.59 -17.97 1.67
C PHE A 122 -7.83 -18.71 0.56
N GLU A 123 -6.59 -18.31 0.23
CA GLU A 123 -5.74 -18.96 -0.80
C GLU A 123 -4.55 -19.72 -0.20
N GLN A 124 -4.62 -20.04 1.09
CA GLN A 124 -3.54 -20.73 1.79
C GLN A 124 -3.33 -22.16 1.27
N ASN A 125 -2.09 -22.51 1.00
CA ASN A 125 -1.69 -23.90 0.81
C ASN A 125 -1.57 -24.60 2.17
N PRO A 126 -1.89 -25.91 2.28
CA PRO A 126 -1.68 -26.66 3.50
C PRO A 126 -0.22 -26.62 4.00
N PRO A 127 0.02 -26.55 5.32
CA PRO A 127 -0.98 -26.47 6.38
C PRO A 127 -1.60 -25.07 6.49
N VAL A 128 -2.93 -25.02 6.46
CA VAL A 128 -3.70 -23.77 6.58
C VAL A 128 -3.66 -23.28 8.03
N LEU A 129 -3.57 -21.97 8.21
CA LEU A 129 -3.64 -21.34 9.53
C LEU A 129 -4.96 -21.69 10.23
N ARG A 130 -4.87 -22.09 11.50
CA ARG A 130 -6.08 -22.37 12.29
C ARG A 130 -6.85 -21.06 12.54
N PRO A 131 -8.19 -21.09 12.58
CA PRO A 131 -9.00 -19.89 12.83
C PRO A 131 -8.60 -19.12 14.09
N GLU A 132 -8.20 -19.81 15.16
CA GLU A 132 -7.80 -19.20 16.43
C GLU A 132 -6.49 -18.41 16.27
N GLU A 133 -5.54 -18.95 15.51
CA GLU A 133 -4.26 -18.28 15.24
C GLU A 133 -4.46 -17.11 14.26
N PHE A 134 -5.33 -17.26 13.26
CA PHE A 134 -5.72 -16.15 12.37
C PHE A 134 -6.34 -15.01 13.18
N LYS A 135 -7.32 -15.33 14.04
CA LYS A 135 -7.98 -14.37 14.92
C LYS A 135 -6.97 -13.64 15.81
N LYS A 136 -6.04 -14.37 16.44
CA LYS A 136 -5.00 -13.77 17.28
C LYS A 136 -4.13 -12.76 16.52
N ARG A 137 -3.73 -13.09 15.28
CA ARG A 137 -2.94 -12.18 14.43
C ARG A 137 -3.75 -10.96 14.00
N LEU A 138 -5.03 -11.16 13.71
CA LEU A 138 -5.96 -10.10 13.35
C LEU A 138 -6.15 -9.14 14.53
N GLU A 139 -6.43 -9.66 15.73
CA GLU A 139 -6.55 -8.87 16.96
C GLU A 139 -5.28 -8.06 17.25
N ALA A 140 -4.09 -8.66 17.11
CA ALA A 140 -2.83 -7.93 17.28
C ALA A 140 -2.67 -6.78 16.27
N THR A 141 -3.13 -6.98 15.03
CA THR A 141 -3.11 -5.97 13.97
C THR A 141 -4.07 -4.82 14.28
N TYR A 142 -5.29 -5.14 14.74
CA TYR A 142 -6.28 -4.15 15.16
C TYR A 142 -5.86 -3.40 16.42
N GLN A 143 -5.21 -4.06 17.38
CA GLN A 143 -4.66 -3.42 18.57
C GLN A 143 -3.58 -2.40 18.20
N GLU A 144 -2.74 -2.71 17.21
CA GLU A 144 -1.75 -1.78 16.71
C GLU A 144 -2.38 -0.55 16.03
N LEU A 145 -3.40 -0.75 15.19
CA LEU A 145 -4.19 0.36 14.62
C LEU A 145 -4.86 1.19 15.71
N GLY A 146 -5.50 0.54 16.68
CA GLY A 146 -6.19 1.19 17.79
C GLY A 146 -5.26 2.03 18.66
N ALA A 147 -4.02 1.57 18.89
CA ALA A 147 -2.99 2.34 19.59
C ALA A 147 -2.60 3.63 18.85
N LEU A 148 -2.91 3.74 17.55
CA LEU A 148 -2.72 4.94 16.74
C LEU A 148 -4.00 5.78 16.64
N GLY A 149 -5.08 5.40 17.36
CA GLY A 149 -6.38 6.05 17.32
C GLY A 149 -7.11 5.82 15.99
N LEU A 150 -6.98 4.63 15.40
CA LEU A 150 -7.58 4.29 14.11
C LEU A 150 -8.44 3.02 14.23
N SER A 151 -9.56 2.99 13.51
CA SER A 151 -10.41 1.80 13.31
C SER A 151 -10.47 1.44 11.83
N HIS A 152 -10.69 0.15 11.53
CA HIS A 152 -10.83 -0.37 10.17
C HIS A 152 -12.15 -1.13 10.04
N ASP A 153 -13.10 -0.55 9.32
CA ASP A 153 -14.50 -0.99 9.37
C ASP A 153 -14.91 -1.95 8.23
N ASP A 154 -13.99 -2.32 7.31
CA ASP A 154 -14.25 -3.30 6.25
C ASP A 154 -13.56 -4.67 6.51
N PRO A 155 -14.24 -5.64 7.15
CA PRO A 155 -13.62 -6.90 7.58
C PRO A 155 -13.47 -7.95 6.47
N LYS A 156 -13.53 -7.58 5.19
CA LYS A 156 -13.40 -8.54 4.09
C LYS A 156 -11.99 -9.14 4.06
N LEU A 157 -11.93 -10.46 3.82
CA LEU A 157 -10.69 -11.21 3.86
C LEU A 157 -9.67 -10.82 2.78
N ASP A 158 -10.13 -10.19 1.69
CA ASP A 158 -9.30 -9.68 0.58
C ASP A 158 -8.52 -8.41 0.97
N ASN A 159 -8.93 -7.69 2.02
CA ASN A 159 -8.21 -6.54 2.57
C ASN A 159 -6.98 -6.94 3.41
N PHE A 160 -6.75 -8.23 3.63
CA PHE A 160 -5.68 -8.74 4.49
C PHE A 160 -4.74 -9.66 3.70
N LEU A 161 -3.44 -9.51 3.94
CA LEU A 161 -2.45 -10.52 3.55
C LEU A 161 -1.78 -11.12 4.77
N LEU A 162 -1.66 -12.44 4.77
CA LEU A 162 -0.79 -13.17 5.67
C LEU A 162 0.65 -13.01 5.19
N VAL A 163 1.48 -12.37 6.02
CA VAL A 163 2.91 -12.17 5.78
C VAL A 163 3.65 -12.73 6.99
N ASP A 164 4.29 -13.88 6.81
CA ASP A 164 4.96 -14.64 7.87
C ASP A 164 4.04 -14.89 9.08
N ASP A 165 4.32 -14.29 10.23
CA ASP A 165 3.57 -14.37 11.49
C ASP A 165 2.56 -13.22 11.68
N LYS A 166 2.41 -12.34 10.68
CA LYS A 166 1.64 -11.08 10.78
C LYS A 166 0.58 -10.96 9.69
N ILE A 167 -0.27 -9.96 9.87
CA ILE A 167 -1.23 -9.51 8.86
C ILE A 167 -0.82 -8.12 8.39
N THR A 168 -0.84 -7.92 7.07
CA THR A 168 -0.71 -6.61 6.44
C THR A 168 -2.06 -6.20 5.86
N LEU A 169 -2.49 -4.98 6.14
CA LEU A 169 -3.74 -4.37 5.64
C LEU A 169 -3.49 -3.74 4.28
N LEU A 170 -4.29 -4.09 3.28
CA LEU A 170 -4.12 -3.64 1.90
C LEU A 170 -4.96 -2.41 1.56
N ASP A 171 -6.23 -2.44 1.91
CA ASP A 171 -7.16 -1.34 1.65
C ASP A 171 -7.32 -0.49 2.91
N LEU A 172 -7.17 0.83 2.79
CA LEU A 172 -7.30 1.76 3.91
C LEU A 172 -8.42 2.79 3.65
N GLU A 173 -9.24 2.59 2.62
CA GLU A 173 -10.31 3.51 2.26
C GLU A 173 -11.38 3.65 3.37
N SER A 174 -11.62 2.58 4.12
CA SER A 174 -12.53 2.51 5.27
C SER A 174 -11.87 2.74 6.63
N VAL A 175 -10.58 3.12 6.67
CA VAL A 175 -9.89 3.42 7.93
C VAL A 175 -10.22 4.85 8.36
N ALA A 176 -10.72 4.99 9.58
CA ALA A 176 -11.15 6.25 10.14
C ALA A 176 -10.52 6.50 11.51
N ASP A 177 -10.51 7.77 11.91
CA ASP A 177 -10.35 8.12 13.31
C ASP A 177 -11.75 8.00 13.93
N PRO A 178 -11.97 7.08 14.87
CA PRO A 178 -13.30 6.86 15.44
C PRO A 178 -13.80 8.06 16.25
N GLY A 179 -12.94 9.06 16.54
CA GLY A 179 -13.27 10.19 17.39
C GLY A 179 -13.51 9.76 18.85
N PRO A 180 -13.72 10.72 19.77
CA PRO A 180 -13.93 10.42 21.19
C PRO A 180 -15.22 9.63 21.49
N ASP A 181 -16.14 9.51 20.53
CA ASP A 181 -17.48 8.96 20.77
C ASP A 181 -17.52 7.41 20.79
N LEU A 182 -16.49 6.72 20.30
CA LEU A 182 -16.43 5.25 20.25
C LEU A 182 -15.70 4.60 21.43
N GLU A 183 -14.90 5.33 22.21
CA GLU A 183 -14.34 4.82 23.47
C GLU A 183 -15.44 4.49 24.49
N HIS A 184 -16.59 5.15 24.39
CA HIS A 184 -17.75 4.91 25.26
C HIS A 184 -18.57 3.65 24.90
N VAL A 185 -18.44 3.11 23.67
CA VAL A 185 -19.23 1.95 23.24
C VAL A 185 -18.52 0.63 23.55
N ILE A 186 -17.18 0.62 23.61
CA ILE A 186 -16.38 -0.59 23.87
C ILE A 186 -16.25 -0.88 25.39
N SER A 187 -16.71 0.04 26.23
CA SER A 187 -16.67 -0.07 27.70
C SER A 187 -17.99 -0.54 28.35
N SER A 188 -18.95 -1.05 27.58
CA SER A 188 -20.29 -1.47 28.06
C SER A 188 -20.54 -2.97 27.92
#